data_AF-A0A7J4RT37-F1
#
_entry.id   AF-A0A7J4RT37-F1
#
_cell.length_a   1.000
_cell.length_b   1.000
_cell.length_c   1.000
_cell.angle_alpha   90.00
_cell.angle_beta   90.00
_cell.angle_gamma   90.00
#
_symmetry.space_group_name_H-M   'P 1'
#
loop_
_entity.id
_entity.type
_entity.pdbx_description
1 polymer ?
#
loop_
_entity_poly.entity_id
_entity_poly.type
_entity_poly.pdbx_seq_one_letter_code
_entity_poly.pdbx_strand_id
1 'polypeptide(L)'
;MSSDDTDIDGDLGEVIKTLETLIDEAVQVYELDKEKVNVIDELYNSLKVITSFLGFSVDLYPELLNLPPGSRAVLTPSLDIVLIRPNFKSETKKLDQFSLEEVTNIIRYGTPALISMASADRTYKNRRISFLKSAAAKLKQVSHANVDENAMTDSSRRMERVES
;
A
#
# COMPACT_ATOMS: atom_id res chain seq x y z
N MET A 1 -71.78 2.64 26.56
CA MET A 1 -70.92 2.86 25.38
C MET A 1 -70.00 4.01 25.73
N SER A 2 -68.69 3.85 25.45
CA SER A 2 -67.58 4.82 25.55
C SER A 2 -66.41 4.23 26.33
N SER A 3 -65.66 3.35 25.67
CA SER A 3 -64.37 2.84 26.13
C SER A 3 -63.64 2.27 24.91
N ASP A 4 -63.19 3.15 24.01
CA ASP A 4 -62.35 2.74 22.87
C ASP A 4 -61.47 3.88 22.29
N ASP A 5 -61.73 5.15 22.63
CA ASP A 5 -60.94 6.26 22.05
C ASP A 5 -59.62 6.58 22.79
N THR A 6 -59.43 6.13 24.04
CA THR A 6 -58.22 6.45 24.83
C THR A 6 -56.99 5.61 24.51
N ASP A 7 -57.14 4.42 23.92
CA ASP A 7 -56.01 3.53 23.61
C ASP A 7 -55.34 3.92 22.27
N ILE A 8 -56.09 4.53 21.34
CA ILE A 8 -55.58 4.97 20.04
C ILE A 8 -54.61 6.14 20.20
N ASP A 9 -54.93 7.12 21.06
CA ASP A 9 -54.04 8.26 21.31
C ASP A 9 -52.74 7.85 22.05
N GLY A 10 -52.81 6.82 22.89
CA GLY A 10 -51.64 6.22 23.54
C GLY A 10 -50.72 5.51 22.54
N ASP A 11 -51.29 4.71 21.64
CA ASP A 11 -50.58 4.00 20.57
C ASP A 11 -49.94 4.97 19.56
N LEU A 12 -50.65 6.04 19.18
CA LEU A 12 -50.09 7.10 18.32
C LEU A 12 -48.91 7.83 18.99
N GLY A 13 -48.96 8.06 20.30
CA GLY A 13 -47.85 8.66 21.06
C GLY A 13 -46.60 7.77 21.11
N GLU A 14 -46.78 6.46 21.25
CA GLU A 14 -45.67 5.49 21.21
C GLU A 14 -45.04 5.38 19.82
N VAL A 15 -45.85 5.42 18.76
CA VAL A 15 -45.36 5.48 17.38
C VAL A 15 -44.54 6.75 17.14
N ILE A 16 -44.98 7.91 17.60
CA ILE A 16 -44.23 9.18 17.48
C ILE A 16 -42.88 9.06 18.19
N LYS A 17 -42.84 8.56 19.43
CA LYS A 17 -41.58 8.38 20.16
C LYS A 17 -40.62 7.41 19.47
N THR A 18 -41.15 6.36 18.85
CA THR A 18 -40.37 5.41 18.06
C THR A 18 -39.79 6.07 16.81
N LEU A 19 -40.56 6.94 16.15
CA LEU A 19 -40.09 7.73 15.00
C LEU A 19 -39.01 8.73 15.41
N GLU A 20 -39.16 9.41 16.55
CA GLU A 20 -38.12 10.30 17.10
C GLU A 20 -36.81 9.53 17.33
N THR A 21 -36.89 8.35 17.96
CA THR A 21 -35.72 7.48 18.17
C THR A 21 -35.08 7.07 16.85
N LEU A 22 -35.88 6.69 15.84
CA LEU A 22 -35.38 6.34 14.51
C LEU A 22 -34.67 7.52 13.83
N ILE A 23 -35.21 8.74 14.00
CA ILE A 23 -34.59 9.97 13.47
C ILE A 23 -33.24 10.20 14.14
N ASP A 24 -33.16 10.09 15.47
CA ASP A 24 -31.91 10.27 16.21
C ASP A 24 -30.84 9.26 15.79
N GLU A 25 -31.21 7.99 15.63
CA GLU A 25 -30.30 6.94 15.13
C GLU A 25 -29.86 7.23 13.70
N ALA A 26 -30.77 7.66 12.82
CA ALA A 26 -30.43 8.00 11.43
C ALA A 26 -29.46 9.19 11.34
N VAL A 27 -29.62 10.19 12.21
CA VAL A 27 -28.69 11.33 12.30
C VAL A 27 -27.30 10.86 12.73
N GLN A 28 -27.20 10.01 13.76
CA GLN A 28 -25.93 9.46 14.22
C GLN A 28 -25.22 8.65 13.12
N VAL A 29 -25.95 7.79 12.40
CA VAL A 29 -25.40 7.02 11.27
C VAL A 29 -24.86 7.96 10.19
N TYR A 30 -25.61 9.02 9.87
CA TYR A 30 -25.17 10.01 8.89
C TYR A 30 -23.89 10.76 9.32
N GLU A 31 -23.74 11.06 10.61
CA GLU A 31 -22.52 11.65 11.16
C GLU A 31 -21.34 10.68 11.07
N LEU A 32 -21.54 9.40 11.38
CA LEU A 32 -20.53 8.36 11.23
C LEU A 32 -20.11 8.16 9.77
N ASP A 33 -21.04 8.23 8.81
CA ASP A 33 -20.71 8.16 7.38
C ASP A 33 -19.84 9.34 6.93
N LYS A 34 -20.03 10.54 7.49
CA LYS A 34 -19.13 11.67 7.25
C LYS A 34 -17.75 11.45 7.88
N GLU A 35 -17.72 10.98 9.12
CA GLU A 35 -16.46 10.68 9.81
C GLU A 35 -15.65 9.62 9.07
N LYS A 36 -16.32 8.57 8.55
CA LYS A 36 -15.73 7.54 7.70
C LYS A 36 -14.93 8.13 6.54
N VAL A 37 -15.50 9.08 5.80
CA VAL A 37 -14.82 9.71 4.66
C VAL A 37 -13.53 10.39 5.11
N ASN A 38 -13.59 11.16 6.20
CA ASN A 38 -12.43 11.86 6.74
C ASN A 38 -11.32 10.89 7.19
N VAL A 39 -11.69 9.83 7.90
CA VAL A 39 -10.74 8.82 8.40
C VAL A 39 -10.10 8.06 7.24
N ILE A 40 -10.87 7.69 6.21
CA ILE A 40 -10.34 7.01 5.02
C ILE A 40 -9.37 7.94 4.26
N ASP A 41 -9.68 9.23 4.13
CA ASP A 41 -8.80 10.20 3.49
C ASP A 41 -7.47 10.37 4.26
N GLU A 42 -7.53 10.47 5.59
CA GLU A 42 -6.32 10.55 6.43
C GLU A 42 -5.46 9.29 6.30
N LEU A 43 -6.10 8.12 6.32
CA LEU A 43 -5.45 6.83 6.12
C LEU A 43 -4.81 6.73 4.74
N TYR A 44 -5.53 7.12 3.69
CA TYR A 44 -5.04 7.14 2.31
C TYR A 44 -3.80 8.02 2.20
N ASN A 45 -3.85 9.25 2.72
CA ASN A 45 -2.73 10.18 2.66
C ASN A 45 -1.50 9.64 3.38
N SER A 46 -1.70 9.00 4.54
CA SER A 46 -0.62 8.37 5.32
C SER A 46 0.01 7.18 4.60
N LEU A 47 -0.81 6.29 4.04
CA LEU A 47 -0.34 5.10 3.33
C LEU A 47 0.32 5.44 2.00
N LYS A 48 -0.19 6.45 1.29
CA LYS A 48 0.28 6.82 -0.05
C LYS A 48 1.75 7.18 -0.06
N VAL A 49 2.24 7.83 1.00
CA VAL A 49 3.67 8.17 1.16
C VAL A 49 4.51 6.89 1.14
N ILE A 50 4.08 5.87 1.88
CA ILE A 50 4.78 4.60 2.00
C ILE A 50 4.71 3.83 0.68
N THR A 51 3.51 3.68 0.10
CA THR A 51 3.31 2.88 -1.11
C THR A 51 3.92 3.53 -2.36
N SER A 52 3.95 4.86 -2.44
CA SER A 52 4.64 5.58 -3.52
C SER A 52 6.15 5.37 -3.49
N PHE A 53 6.73 5.27 -2.29
CA PHE A 53 8.15 4.97 -2.14
C PHE A 53 8.47 3.50 -2.45
N LEU A 54 7.64 2.58 -1.96
CA LEU A 54 7.85 1.14 -2.14
C LEU A 54 7.55 0.67 -3.58
N GLY A 55 6.55 1.24 -4.24
CA GLY A 55 6.19 0.89 -5.62
C GLY A 55 5.57 -0.50 -5.77
N PHE A 56 5.12 -1.13 -4.69
CA PHE A 56 4.56 -2.48 -4.72
C PHE A 56 3.08 -2.49 -5.07
N SER A 57 2.67 -3.50 -5.84
CA SER A 57 1.28 -3.87 -6.01
C SER A 57 1.00 -5.14 -5.22
N VAL A 58 -0.18 -5.25 -4.60
CA VAL A 58 -0.59 -6.42 -3.83
C VAL A 58 -1.81 -7.05 -4.49
N ASP A 59 -1.71 -8.32 -4.83
CA ASP A 59 -2.88 -9.12 -5.22
C ASP A 59 -3.77 -9.34 -4.00
N LEU A 60 -5.00 -8.86 -4.07
CA LEU A 60 -6.03 -9.01 -3.05
C LEU A 60 -6.88 -10.23 -3.35
N TYR A 61 -7.28 -10.96 -2.31
CA TYR A 61 -8.26 -12.03 -2.45
C TYR A 61 -9.63 -11.45 -2.87
N PRO A 62 -10.27 -11.98 -3.93
CA PRO A 62 -11.58 -11.50 -4.38
C PRO A 62 -12.66 -11.52 -3.30
N GLU A 63 -12.56 -12.44 -2.35
CA GLU A 63 -13.47 -12.62 -1.22
C GLU A 63 -13.43 -11.43 -0.24
N LEU A 64 -12.32 -10.69 -0.17
CA LEU A 64 -12.22 -9.48 0.68
C LEU A 64 -13.13 -8.34 0.20
N LEU A 65 -13.54 -8.41 -1.06
CA LEU A 65 -14.31 -7.37 -1.78
C LEU A 65 -15.63 -7.93 -2.33
N ASN A 66 -16.07 -9.08 -1.84
CA ASN A 66 -17.29 -9.76 -2.28
C ASN A 66 -17.41 -9.90 -3.81
N LEU A 67 -16.28 -10.16 -4.49
CA LEU A 67 -16.25 -10.24 -5.95
C LEU A 67 -16.69 -11.62 -6.46
N PRO A 68 -17.28 -11.72 -7.66
CA PRO A 68 -17.62 -12.99 -8.28
C PRO A 68 -16.41 -13.91 -8.43
N PRO A 69 -16.60 -15.25 -8.37
CA PRO A 69 -15.55 -16.21 -8.63
C PRO A 69 -14.86 -15.97 -9.98
N GLY A 70 -13.53 -16.13 -10.03
CA GLY A 70 -12.73 -15.85 -11.22
C GLY A 70 -12.42 -14.37 -11.45
N SER A 71 -12.80 -13.48 -10.52
CA SER A 71 -12.31 -12.10 -10.51
C SER A 71 -10.90 -12.03 -9.94
N ARG A 72 -10.18 -10.95 -10.24
CA ARG A 72 -8.91 -10.58 -9.61
C ARG A 72 -9.01 -9.16 -9.08
N ALA A 73 -8.43 -8.91 -7.91
CA ALA A 73 -8.31 -7.56 -7.36
C ALA A 73 -6.83 -7.27 -7.09
N VAL A 74 -6.39 -6.06 -7.43
CA VAL A 74 -5.01 -5.63 -7.24
C VAL A 74 -5.00 -4.25 -6.58
N LEU A 75 -4.40 -4.15 -5.40
CA LEU A 75 -4.05 -2.87 -4.78
C LEU A 75 -2.77 -2.35 -5.44
N THR A 76 -2.86 -1.19 -6.09
CA THR A 76 -1.74 -0.55 -6.79
C THR A 76 -0.90 0.30 -5.83
N PRO A 77 0.30 0.76 -6.24
CA PRO A 77 1.11 1.67 -5.43
C PRO A 77 0.43 3.03 -5.18
N SER A 78 -0.50 3.44 -6.06
CA SER A 78 -1.32 4.65 -5.88
C SER A 78 -2.47 4.47 -4.88
N LEU A 79 -2.60 3.28 -4.30
CA LEU A 79 -3.70 2.82 -3.44
C LEU A 79 -5.05 2.73 -4.15
N ASP A 80 -5.05 2.74 -5.48
CA ASP A 80 -6.23 2.38 -6.26
C ASP A 80 -6.36 0.86 -6.29
N ILE A 81 -7.59 0.38 -6.43
CA ILE A 81 -7.90 -1.04 -6.55
C ILE A 81 -8.38 -1.31 -7.96
N VAL A 82 -7.59 -2.07 -8.71
CA VAL A 82 -7.96 -2.57 -10.03
C VAL A 82 -8.70 -3.87 -9.87
N LEU A 83 -9.98 -3.88 -10.23
CA LEU A 83 -10.85 -5.06 -10.23
C LEU A 83 -10.95 -5.57 -11.66
N ILE A 84 -10.58 -6.83 -11.89
CA ILE A 84 -10.67 -7.51 -13.17
C ILE A 84 -11.75 -8.57 -13.03
N ARG A 85 -12.86 -8.40 -13.76
CA ARG A 85 -14.00 -9.32 -13.73
C ARG A 85 -13.71 -10.58 -14.57
N PRO A 86 -14.51 -11.66 -14.43
CA PRO A 86 -14.31 -12.89 -15.20
C PRO A 86 -14.42 -12.71 -16.72
N ASN A 87 -15.14 -11.68 -17.16
CA ASN A 87 -15.25 -11.28 -18.57
C ASN A 87 -14.10 -10.37 -19.05
N PHE A 88 -13.02 -10.26 -18.27
CA PHE A 88 -11.84 -9.41 -18.51
C PHE A 88 -12.09 -7.90 -18.54
N LYS A 89 -13.30 -7.43 -18.19
CA LYS A 89 -13.52 -6.01 -17.98
C LYS A 89 -12.83 -5.59 -16.68
N SER A 90 -12.06 -4.51 -16.76
CA SER A 90 -11.38 -3.90 -15.62
C SER A 90 -12.06 -2.61 -15.20
N GLU A 91 -12.20 -2.42 -13.89
CA GLU A 91 -12.58 -1.14 -13.28
C GLU A 91 -11.53 -0.76 -12.23
N THR A 92 -11.23 0.53 -12.12
CA THR A 92 -10.34 1.06 -11.09
C THR A 92 -11.17 1.85 -10.10
N LYS A 93 -11.05 1.52 -8.82
CA LYS A 93 -11.74 2.20 -7.73
C LYS A 93 -10.75 2.74 -6.70
N LYS A 94 -11.02 3.90 -6.14
CA LYS A 94 -10.30 4.46 -5.01
C LYS A 94 -10.75 3.81 -3.70
N LEU A 95 -9.92 3.92 -2.66
CA LEU A 95 -10.19 3.34 -1.34
C LEU A 95 -11.48 3.86 -0.69
N ASP A 96 -11.80 5.15 -0.87
CA ASP A 96 -13.01 5.83 -0.36
C ASP A 96 -14.31 5.36 -1.03
N GLN A 97 -14.22 4.66 -2.16
CA GLN A 97 -15.35 4.10 -2.88
C GLN A 97 -15.77 2.72 -2.36
N PHE A 98 -15.09 2.19 -1.35
CA PHE A 98 -15.39 0.91 -0.71
C PHE A 98 -16.11 1.11 0.64
N SER A 99 -16.76 0.05 1.13
CA SER A 99 -17.36 0.03 2.45
C SER A 99 -16.29 0.09 3.54
N LEU A 100 -16.66 0.50 4.76
CA LEU A 100 -15.72 0.53 5.89
C LEU A 100 -15.14 -0.88 6.17
N GLU A 101 -15.97 -1.91 6.04
CA GLU A 101 -15.56 -3.31 6.19
C GLU A 101 -14.55 -3.73 5.12
N GLU A 102 -14.83 -3.40 3.84
CA GLU A 102 -13.93 -3.71 2.73
C GLU A 102 -12.58 -3.02 2.90
N VAL A 103 -12.57 -1.72 3.21
CA VAL A 103 -11.33 -0.97 3.48
C VAL A 103 -10.56 -1.61 4.64
N THR A 104 -11.23 -1.92 5.74
CA THR A 104 -10.60 -2.58 6.90
C THR A 104 -9.96 -3.91 6.50
N ASN A 105 -10.66 -4.72 5.71
CA ASN A 105 -10.17 -6.01 5.22
C ASN A 105 -8.97 -5.86 4.27
N ILE A 106 -9.02 -4.89 3.35
CA ILE A 106 -7.91 -4.55 2.46
C ILE A 106 -6.67 -4.19 3.27
N ILE A 107 -6.80 -3.32 4.28
CA ILE A 107 -5.67 -2.87 5.08
C ILE A 107 -5.11 -4.00 5.96
N ARG A 108 -5.99 -4.79 6.59
CA ARG A 108 -5.60 -5.92 7.43
C ARG A 108 -4.81 -6.97 6.64
N TYR A 109 -5.17 -7.19 5.39
CA TYR A 109 -4.50 -8.14 4.51
C TYR A 109 -3.27 -7.55 3.80
N GLY A 110 -3.41 -6.34 3.25
CA GLY A 110 -2.40 -5.69 2.42
C GLY A 110 -1.17 -5.26 3.22
N THR A 111 -1.33 -4.84 4.47
CA THR A 111 -0.21 -4.35 5.30
C THR A 111 0.84 -5.44 5.53
N PRO A 112 0.50 -6.66 6.02
CA PRO A 112 1.47 -7.76 6.09
C PRO A 112 2.14 -8.09 4.76
N ALA A 113 1.39 -8.07 3.65
CA ALA A 113 1.94 -8.34 2.33
C ALA A 113 3.00 -7.30 1.92
N LEU A 114 2.70 -6.00 2.11
CA LEU A 114 3.63 -4.91 1.85
C LEU A 114 4.90 -5.01 2.71
N ILE A 115 4.78 -5.37 3.99
CA ILE A 115 5.93 -5.57 4.89
C ILE A 115 6.81 -6.72 4.38
N SER A 116 6.20 -7.84 3.98
CA SER A 116 6.92 -8.99 3.43
C SER A 116 7.69 -8.63 2.17
N MET A 117 7.04 -7.94 1.23
CA MET A 117 7.65 -7.47 -0.01
C MET A 117 8.79 -6.48 0.25
N ALA A 118 8.60 -5.52 1.17
CA ALA A 118 9.63 -4.55 1.54
C ALA A 118 10.86 -5.22 2.17
N SER A 119 10.65 -6.21 3.04
CA SER A 119 11.76 -6.96 3.65
C SER A 119 12.55 -7.76 2.62
N ALA A 120 11.85 -8.40 1.67
CA ALA A 120 12.46 -9.13 0.57
C ALA A 120 13.27 -8.20 -0.35
N ASP A 121 12.70 -7.07 -0.76
CA ASP A 121 13.35 -6.07 -1.61
C ASP A 121 14.60 -5.46 -0.93
N ARG A 122 14.49 -5.11 0.36
CA ARG A 122 15.64 -4.64 1.16
C ARG A 122 16.78 -5.66 1.16
N THR A 123 16.45 -6.93 1.38
CA THR A 123 17.43 -8.02 1.41
C THR A 123 18.09 -8.19 0.04
N TYR A 124 17.30 -8.16 -1.04
CA TYR A 124 17.80 -8.22 -2.41
C TYR A 124 18.75 -7.05 -2.72
N LYS A 125 18.34 -5.81 -2.44
CA LYS A 125 19.14 -4.60 -2.65
C LYS A 125 20.44 -4.64 -1.84
N ASN A 126 20.40 -5.02 -0.57
CA ASN A 126 21.61 -5.14 0.26
C ASN A 126 22.63 -6.12 -0.34
N ARG A 127 22.19 -7.30 -0.79
CA ARG A 127 23.08 -8.29 -1.42
C ARG A 127 23.73 -7.73 -2.69
N ARG A 128 22.93 -7.05 -3.54
CA ARG A 128 23.42 -6.48 -4.81
C ARG A 128 24.38 -5.32 -4.59
N ILE A 129 24.07 -4.41 -3.66
CA ILE A 129 24.96 -3.29 -3.31
C ILE A 129 26.28 -3.82 -2.77
N SER A 130 26.27 -4.81 -1.87
CA SER A 130 27.49 -5.41 -1.36
C SER A 130 28.33 -6.06 -2.46
N PHE A 131 27.70 -6.82 -3.36
CA PHE A 131 28.37 -7.38 -4.53
C PHE A 131 29.03 -6.29 -5.40
N LEU A 132 28.30 -5.22 -5.74
CA LEU A 132 28.81 -4.12 -6.56
C LEU A 132 29.97 -3.40 -5.89
N LYS A 133 29.89 -3.16 -4.57
CA LYS A 133 31.00 -2.57 -3.80
C LYS A 133 32.26 -3.44 -3.85
N SER A 134 32.12 -4.75 -3.66
CA SER A 134 33.25 -5.69 -3.76
C SER A 134 33.84 -5.77 -5.16
N ALA A 135 32.99 -5.79 -6.20
CA ALA A 135 33.45 -5.78 -7.59
C ALA A 135 34.21 -4.48 -7.92
N ALA A 136 33.66 -3.32 -7.53
CA ALA A 136 34.30 -2.03 -7.72
C ALA A 136 35.66 -1.94 -7.00
N ALA A 137 35.76 -2.47 -5.77
CA ALA A 137 37.02 -2.49 -5.03
C ALA A 137 38.09 -3.33 -5.74
N LYS A 138 37.74 -4.52 -6.24
CA LYS A 138 38.66 -5.38 -7.00
C LYS A 138 39.12 -4.75 -8.31
N LEU A 139 38.19 -4.14 -9.06
CA LEU A 139 38.54 -3.47 -10.32
C LEU A 139 39.47 -2.27 -10.08
N LYS A 140 39.25 -1.50 -9.00
CA LYS A 140 40.17 -0.42 -8.60
C LYS A 140 41.57 -0.94 -8.31
N GLN A 141 41.72 -2.08 -7.61
CA GLN A 141 43.04 -2.68 -7.36
C GLN A 141 43.78 -3.01 -8.66
N VAL A 142 43.10 -3.56 -9.67
CA VAL A 142 43.70 -3.83 -10.98
C VAL A 142 44.12 -2.54 -11.69
N SER A 143 43.30 -1.49 -11.61
CA SER A 143 43.67 -0.19 -12.18
C SER A 143 44.90 0.42 -11.52
N HIS A 144 45.13 0.18 -10.23
CA HIS A 144 46.34 0.64 -9.53
C HIS A 144 47.55 -0.27 -9.80
N ALA A 145 47.37 -1.58 -9.88
CA ALA A 145 48.44 -2.53 -10.20
C ALA A 145 49.08 -2.27 -11.58
N ASN A 146 48.28 -1.89 -12.59
CA ASN A 146 48.78 -1.53 -13.92
C ASN A 146 49.53 -0.19 -13.96
N VAL A 147 49.34 0.69 -12.97
CA VAL A 147 50.07 1.97 -12.87
C VAL A 147 51.45 1.76 -12.23
N ASP A 148 51.55 0.86 -11.24
CA ASP A 148 52.82 0.58 -10.56
C ASP A 148 53.82 -0.20 -11.45
N GLU A 149 53.38 -1.10 -12.33
CA GLU A 149 54.27 -1.78 -13.29
C GLU A 149 54.90 -0.80 -14.32
N ASN A 150 54.15 0.22 -14.76
CA ASN A 150 54.68 1.27 -15.63
C ASN A 150 55.63 2.24 -14.90
N ALA A 151 55.48 2.42 -13.58
CA ALA A 151 56.40 3.23 -12.78
C ALA A 151 57.74 2.51 -12.48
N MET A 152 57.73 1.17 -12.37
CA MET A 152 58.95 0.36 -12.17
C MET A 152 59.78 0.19 -13.46
N THR A 153 59.16 0.19 -14.63
CA THR A 153 59.87 0.09 -15.91
C THR A 153 60.59 1.39 -16.29
N ASP A 154 60.07 2.56 -15.91
CA ASP A 154 60.69 3.86 -16.20
C ASP A 154 61.89 4.19 -15.29
N SER A 155 61.85 3.72 -14.04
CA SER A 155 62.98 3.83 -13.10
C SER A 155 64.14 2.89 -13.44
N SER A 156 63.87 1.73 -14.05
CA SER A 156 64.90 0.79 -14.53
C SER A 156 65.61 1.28 -15.80
N ARG A 157 64.89 1.95 -16.72
CA ARG A 157 65.49 2.51 -17.95
C ARG A 157 66.37 3.74 -17.72
N ARG A 158 66.23 4.43 -16.57
CA ARG A 158 66.98 5.64 -16.25
C ARG A 158 68.34 5.37 -15.61
N MET A 159 68.53 4.21 -14.96
CA MET A 159 69.83 3.78 -14.43
C MET A 159 70.78 3.23 -15.51
N GLU A 160 70.25 2.63 -16.58
CA GLU A 160 71.06 2.04 -17.67
C GLU A 160 71.73 3.10 -18.58
N ARG A 161 71.36 4.38 -18.47
CA ARG A 161 71.91 5.49 -19.28
C ARG A 161 73.01 6.31 -18.60
N VAL A 162 73.43 5.96 -17.39
CA VAL A 162 74.45 6.71 -16.64
C VAL A 162 75.84 6.04 -16.69
N GLU A 163 75.94 4.83 -17.26
CA GLU A 163 77.21 4.16 -17.50
C GLU A 163 77.43 3.96 -19.01
N SER A 164 77.90 4.99 -19.71
CA SER A 164 78.50 4.90 -21.06
C SER A 164 79.40 6.10 -21.32
#